data_AF-A0A0F7DC66-F1
#
_entry.id   AF-A0A0F7DC66-F1
#
_cell.length_a   1.000
_cell.length_b   1.000
_cell.length_c   1.000
_cell.angle_alpha   90.00
_cell.angle_beta   90.00
_cell.angle_gamma   90.00
#
_symmetry.space_group_name_H-M   'P 1'
#
loop_
_entity.id
_entity.type
_entity.pdbx_description
1 polymer ?
#
loop_
_entity_poly.entity_id
_entity_poly.type
_entity_poly.pdbx_seq_one_letter_code
_entity_poly.pdbx_strand_id
1 'polypeptide(L)'
;MDEMIEFLHKGPLAPIKKWGTKWSIWPTHLVTACCGVELAHAFASGYDGERLGVLNFGMARQTNCIVVEGAITRKMARVLKMTYEQMPDPKFVIVMGVCGIKGGLFWNGYHMVKPFEVVPVKYFAPGCPPTPESLLRCFRALQDEIVTGEAKNTIVYPILRREEVEGEKKRKKRPKRVPPSPKYVAENPSVVVDIDRSEKWKEGEELRKQVSDILGELAKKVTITGRYRISARVEKDDFVEAGKRMLEAGFDHVKSVNVIDVPHENKFIVEYTVSSYLKPEFVRLLVTLVSEIDREDAMFPSMIEVWPSADYLERELHDLFGVWFDGNPWMGKNFLLAPDTPKNPLRKDFKLEPEVYVGGDGK
;
A
#
# COMPACT_ATOMS: atom_id res chain seq x y z
N MET A 1 -2.70 -37.76 -28.72
CA MET A 1 -3.06 -37.01 -27.51
C MET A 1 -3.94 -35.81 -27.89
N ASP A 2 -3.61 -35.10 -28.96
CA ASP A 2 -4.39 -33.95 -29.45
C ASP A 2 -5.82 -34.28 -29.90
N GLU A 3 -6.07 -35.43 -30.54
CA GLU A 3 -7.45 -35.85 -30.90
C GLU A 3 -8.35 -36.10 -29.68
N MET A 4 -7.81 -36.66 -28.60
CA MET A 4 -8.57 -36.87 -27.36
C MET A 4 -8.85 -35.54 -26.64
N ILE A 5 -7.90 -34.59 -26.69
CA ILE A 5 -8.07 -33.23 -26.17
C ILE A 5 -9.12 -32.48 -26.99
N GLU A 6 -9.10 -32.63 -28.32
CA GLU A 6 -10.07 -32.02 -29.22
C GLU A 6 -11.48 -32.62 -29.04
N PHE A 7 -11.59 -33.93 -28.86
CA PHE A 7 -12.84 -34.60 -28.50
C PHE A 7 -13.42 -34.09 -27.17
N LEU A 8 -12.58 -33.87 -26.15
CA LEU A 8 -12.99 -33.28 -24.87
C LEU A 8 -13.44 -31.82 -24.99
N HIS A 9 -12.93 -31.08 -25.98
CA HIS A 9 -13.22 -29.66 -26.16
C HIS A 9 -14.41 -29.39 -27.09
N LYS A 10 -14.67 -30.27 -28.07
CA LYS A 10 -15.70 -30.08 -29.11
C LYS A 10 -16.76 -31.19 -29.16
N GLY A 11 -16.60 -32.26 -28.38
CA GLY A 11 -17.51 -33.40 -28.35
C GLY A 11 -18.72 -33.23 -27.40
N PRO A 12 -19.58 -34.25 -27.32
CA PRO A 12 -20.81 -34.23 -26.50
C PRO A 12 -20.56 -34.09 -24.99
N LEU A 13 -19.33 -34.35 -24.52
CA LEU A 13 -18.93 -34.22 -23.12
C LEU A 13 -18.42 -32.81 -22.76
N ALA A 14 -18.21 -31.93 -23.75
CA ALA A 14 -17.72 -30.57 -23.50
C ALA A 14 -18.65 -29.76 -22.56
N PRO A 15 -19.99 -29.85 -22.65
CA PRO A 15 -20.89 -29.20 -21.69
C PRO A 15 -20.69 -29.68 -20.24
N ILE A 16 -20.43 -30.98 -20.04
CA ILE A 16 -20.19 -31.55 -18.70
C ILE A 16 -18.86 -31.04 -18.14
N LYS A 17 -17.80 -31.01 -18.96
CA LYS A 17 -16.50 -30.42 -18.56
C LYS A 17 -16.64 -28.96 -18.16
N LYS A 18 -17.38 -28.16 -18.94
CA LYS A 18 -17.65 -26.75 -18.63
C LYS A 18 -18.45 -26.60 -17.34
N TRP A 19 -19.47 -27.43 -17.14
CA TRP A 19 -20.26 -27.45 -15.91
C TRP A 19 -19.40 -27.79 -14.67
N GLY A 20 -18.57 -28.83 -14.76
CA GLY A 20 -17.64 -29.20 -13.68
C GLY A 20 -16.62 -28.10 -13.39
N THR A 21 -16.08 -27.46 -14.41
CA THR A 21 -15.14 -26.34 -14.26
C THR A 21 -15.83 -25.11 -13.64
N LYS A 22 -17.09 -24.82 -14.02
CA LYS A 22 -17.88 -23.72 -13.48
C LYS A 22 -18.10 -23.84 -11.97
N TRP A 23 -18.46 -25.03 -11.48
CA TRP A 23 -18.83 -25.25 -10.08
C TRP A 23 -17.68 -25.75 -9.19
N SER A 24 -16.47 -25.84 -9.74
CA SER A 24 -15.28 -26.29 -9.01
C SER A 24 -14.09 -25.40 -9.35
N ILE A 25 -14.20 -24.12 -9.02
CA ILE A 25 -13.12 -23.13 -9.17
C ILE A 25 -12.37 -23.05 -7.86
N TRP A 26 -11.13 -23.50 -7.83
CA TRP A 26 -10.33 -23.50 -6.61
C TRP A 26 -9.27 -22.43 -6.73
N PRO A 27 -9.47 -21.22 -6.16
CA PRO A 27 -8.46 -20.18 -6.17
C PRO A 27 -7.32 -20.50 -5.21
N THR A 28 -6.09 -20.37 -5.70
CA THR A 28 -4.91 -20.15 -4.87
C THR A 28 -4.67 -18.67 -4.69
N HIS A 29 -4.32 -18.30 -3.47
CA HIS A 29 -4.24 -16.93 -3.02
C HIS A 29 -2.79 -16.46 -3.02
N LEU A 30 -2.51 -15.42 -3.81
CA LEU A 30 -1.21 -14.75 -3.80
C LEU A 30 -1.37 -13.42 -3.05
N VAL A 31 -1.34 -13.52 -1.73
CA VAL A 31 -1.49 -12.40 -0.80
C VAL A 31 -0.23 -11.53 -0.84
N THR A 32 -0.35 -10.29 -1.32
CA THR A 32 0.80 -9.36 -1.38
C THR A 32 0.54 -8.02 -0.71
N ALA A 33 -0.72 -7.68 -0.43
CA ALA A 33 -1.10 -6.45 0.26
C ALA A 33 -2.46 -6.61 0.96
N CYS A 34 -3.10 -5.48 1.29
CA CYS A 34 -4.37 -5.39 2.03
C CYS A 34 -5.56 -6.15 1.43
N CYS A 35 -5.55 -6.47 0.12
CA CYS A 35 -6.67 -7.16 -0.53
C CYS A 35 -6.91 -8.57 0.02
N GLY A 36 -5.91 -9.21 0.65
CA GLY A 36 -6.10 -10.55 1.22
C GLY A 36 -6.99 -10.60 2.45
N VAL A 37 -7.09 -9.51 3.21
CA VAL A 37 -8.06 -9.41 4.31
C VAL A 37 -9.49 -9.46 3.76
N GLU A 38 -9.73 -8.78 2.65
CA GLU A 38 -11.06 -8.79 2.04
C GLU A 38 -11.38 -10.14 1.39
N LEU A 39 -10.36 -10.81 0.85
CA LEU A 39 -10.55 -12.15 0.35
C LEU A 39 -10.99 -13.09 1.48
N ALA A 40 -10.33 -13.03 2.64
CA ALA A 40 -10.77 -13.78 3.82
C ALA A 40 -12.22 -13.44 4.19
N HIS A 41 -12.62 -12.17 4.10
CA HIS A 41 -14.00 -11.75 4.35
C HIS A 41 -15.00 -12.32 3.32
N ALA A 42 -14.62 -12.43 2.03
CA ALA A 42 -15.45 -13.02 0.99
C ALA A 42 -15.72 -14.51 1.18
N PHE A 43 -14.79 -15.23 1.83
CA PHE A 43 -14.94 -16.64 2.18
C PHE A 43 -15.43 -16.86 3.62
N ALA A 44 -15.56 -15.81 4.43
CA ALA A 44 -16.15 -15.90 5.75
C ALA A 44 -17.66 -16.14 5.68
N SER A 45 -18.26 -16.53 6.81
CA SER A 45 -19.67 -16.91 6.94
C SER A 45 -20.68 -15.85 6.48
N GLY A 46 -20.29 -14.56 6.45
CA GLY A 46 -21.16 -13.48 5.99
C GLY A 46 -21.47 -13.53 4.49
N TYR A 47 -20.50 -13.94 3.68
CA TYR A 47 -20.62 -13.97 2.21
C TYR A 47 -20.63 -15.38 1.63
N ASP A 48 -19.90 -16.30 2.28
CA ASP A 48 -19.78 -17.70 1.92
C ASP A 48 -19.48 -17.88 0.42
N GLY A 49 -18.23 -17.61 0.03
CA GLY A 49 -17.75 -17.82 -1.33
C GLY A 49 -17.87 -19.29 -1.78
N GLU A 50 -17.82 -20.24 -0.85
CA GLU A 50 -17.87 -21.68 -1.14
C GLU A 50 -19.21 -22.11 -1.74
N ARG A 51 -20.33 -21.44 -1.36
CA ARG A 51 -21.65 -21.69 -1.98
C ARG A 51 -21.68 -21.52 -3.49
N LEU A 52 -20.73 -20.77 -4.06
CA LEU A 52 -20.62 -20.57 -5.49
C LEU A 52 -19.86 -21.72 -6.18
N GLY A 53 -19.37 -22.72 -5.45
CA GLY A 53 -18.43 -23.71 -5.97
C GLY A 53 -17.00 -23.16 -6.08
N VAL A 54 -16.69 -22.16 -5.26
CA VAL A 54 -15.37 -21.53 -5.20
C VAL A 54 -14.68 -21.95 -3.90
N LEU A 55 -13.69 -22.83 -3.97
CA LEU A 55 -13.01 -23.36 -2.79
C LEU A 55 -11.62 -22.76 -2.65
N ASN A 56 -11.42 -21.91 -1.64
CA ASN A 56 -10.11 -21.36 -1.34
C ASN A 56 -9.13 -22.48 -0.95
N PHE A 57 -8.05 -22.64 -1.72
CA PHE A 57 -7.10 -23.73 -1.51
C PHE A 57 -5.64 -23.28 -1.70
N GLY A 58 -4.80 -23.57 -0.71
CA GLY A 58 -3.41 -23.06 -0.64
C GLY A 58 -2.43 -23.70 -1.62
N MET A 59 -2.78 -24.81 -2.27
CA MET A 59 -1.85 -25.59 -3.11
C MET A 59 -2.02 -25.29 -4.60
N ALA A 60 -1.10 -24.51 -5.19
CA ALA A 60 -1.13 -24.11 -6.60
C ALA A 60 -1.25 -25.28 -7.60
N ARG A 61 -0.70 -26.46 -7.28
CA ARG A 61 -0.69 -27.61 -8.20
C ARG A 61 -2.04 -28.34 -8.30
N GLN A 62 -2.95 -28.07 -7.38
CA GLN A 62 -4.28 -28.69 -7.32
C GLN A 62 -5.39 -27.68 -7.63
N THR A 63 -5.03 -26.43 -7.92
CA THR A 63 -5.96 -25.33 -8.17
C THR A 63 -6.01 -24.95 -9.64
N ASN A 64 -7.13 -24.34 -10.03
CA ASN A 64 -7.39 -23.92 -11.41
C ASN A 64 -7.66 -22.41 -11.51
N CYS A 65 -7.54 -21.67 -10.41
CA CYS A 65 -7.62 -20.21 -10.41
C CYS A 65 -6.54 -19.63 -9.50
N ILE A 66 -5.98 -18.48 -9.85
CA ILE A 66 -5.11 -17.71 -8.97
C ILE A 66 -5.71 -16.32 -8.77
N VAL A 67 -5.85 -15.92 -7.52
CA VAL A 67 -6.26 -14.56 -7.15
C VAL A 67 -5.02 -13.78 -6.74
N VAL A 68 -4.69 -12.76 -7.53
CA VAL A 68 -3.57 -11.87 -7.26
C VAL A 68 -4.08 -10.72 -6.38
N GLU A 69 -3.70 -10.74 -5.11
CA GLU A 69 -4.30 -9.87 -4.10
C GLU A 69 -3.40 -8.67 -3.83
N GLY A 70 -3.68 -7.57 -4.54
CA GLY A 70 -3.05 -6.29 -4.30
C GLY A 70 -1.83 -6.00 -5.18
N ALA A 71 -0.77 -5.52 -4.54
CA ALA A 71 0.38 -4.90 -5.20
C ALA A 71 1.48 -5.92 -5.52
N ILE A 72 1.79 -6.11 -6.81
CA ILE A 72 2.90 -6.96 -7.22
C ILE A 72 4.16 -6.12 -7.42
N THR A 73 5.20 -6.45 -6.65
CA THR A 73 6.53 -5.87 -6.79
C THR A 73 7.34 -6.64 -7.85
N ARG A 74 8.41 -6.03 -8.39
CA ARG A 74 9.34 -6.70 -9.33
C ARG A 74 9.86 -8.03 -8.80
N LYS A 75 10.16 -8.10 -7.50
CA LYS A 75 10.61 -9.33 -6.82
C LYS A 75 9.51 -10.41 -6.83
N MET A 76 8.26 -10.02 -6.56
CA MET A 76 7.13 -10.95 -6.56
C MET A 76 6.62 -11.34 -7.95
N ALA A 77 6.93 -10.56 -8.99
CA ALA A 77 6.54 -10.90 -10.37
C ALA A 77 7.08 -12.27 -10.83
N ARG A 78 8.32 -12.61 -10.44
CA ARG A 78 8.89 -13.95 -10.70
C ARG A 78 8.10 -15.06 -10.02
N VAL A 79 7.72 -14.85 -8.76
CA VAL A 79 6.94 -15.82 -7.98
C VAL A 79 5.56 -16.02 -8.60
N LEU A 80 4.89 -14.92 -9.00
CA LEU A 80 3.60 -14.99 -9.68
C LEU A 80 3.66 -15.85 -10.95
N LYS A 81 4.68 -15.65 -11.79
CA LYS A 81 4.88 -16.43 -13.02
C LYS A 81 5.11 -17.91 -12.71
N MET A 82 5.99 -18.22 -11.75
CA MET A 82 6.29 -19.59 -11.34
C MET A 82 5.05 -20.31 -10.80
N THR A 83 4.27 -19.65 -9.95
CA THR A 83 3.03 -20.21 -9.42
C THR A 83 2.04 -20.52 -10.54
N TYR A 84 1.84 -19.59 -11.47
CA TYR A 84 0.94 -19.77 -12.62
C TYR A 84 1.37 -20.92 -13.55
N GLU A 85 2.68 -21.07 -13.81
CA GLU A 85 3.22 -22.15 -14.64
C GLU A 85 3.09 -23.54 -13.99
N GLN A 86 3.03 -23.61 -12.66
CA GLN A 86 2.84 -24.87 -11.93
C GLN A 86 1.37 -25.32 -11.82
N MET A 87 0.42 -24.49 -12.27
CA MET A 87 -1.00 -24.80 -12.20
C MET A 87 -1.47 -25.66 -13.39
N PRO A 88 -2.35 -26.65 -13.17
CA PRO A 88 -2.96 -27.46 -14.23
C PRO A 88 -3.90 -26.65 -15.12
N ASP A 89 -4.04 -27.05 -16.39
CA ASP A 89 -5.06 -26.51 -17.29
C ASP A 89 -6.41 -27.23 -17.11
N PRO A 90 -7.55 -26.51 -17.22
CA PRO A 90 -7.69 -25.08 -17.50
C PRO A 90 -7.41 -24.20 -16.28
N LYS A 91 -6.58 -23.14 -16.43
CA LYS A 91 -6.26 -22.18 -15.36
C LYS A 91 -6.70 -20.76 -15.66
N PHE A 92 -7.13 -20.04 -14.62
CA PHE A 92 -7.64 -18.68 -14.70
C PHE A 92 -6.89 -17.74 -13.73
N VAL A 93 -6.83 -16.46 -14.07
CA VAL A 93 -6.20 -15.43 -13.23
C VAL A 93 -7.19 -14.30 -12.98
N ILE A 94 -7.44 -14.01 -11.71
CA ILE A 94 -8.22 -12.85 -11.27
C ILE A 94 -7.28 -11.91 -10.52
N VAL A 95 -7.31 -10.62 -10.85
CA VAL A 95 -6.54 -9.61 -10.12
C VAL A 95 -7.49 -8.83 -9.22
N MET A 96 -7.19 -8.79 -7.94
CA MET A 96 -7.97 -8.14 -6.92
C MET A 96 -7.30 -6.84 -6.47
N GLY A 97 -8.04 -5.74 -6.61
CA GLY A 97 -7.64 -4.42 -6.17
C GLY A 97 -6.92 -3.57 -7.20
N VAL A 98 -7.05 -2.24 -7.06
CA VAL A 98 -6.52 -1.24 -8.01
C VAL A 98 -4.99 -1.26 -8.11
N CYS A 99 -4.30 -1.75 -7.07
CA CYS A 99 -2.85 -1.92 -7.07
C CYS A 99 -2.39 -2.88 -8.18
N GLY A 100 -3.10 -3.97 -8.41
CA GLY A 100 -2.79 -4.89 -9.51
C GLY A 100 -3.23 -4.35 -10.88
N ILE A 101 -4.30 -3.55 -10.95
CA ILE A 101 -4.82 -3.06 -12.24
C ILE A 101 -3.89 -1.97 -12.85
N LYS A 102 -3.62 -0.91 -12.09
CA LYS A 102 -2.86 0.27 -12.56
C LYS A 102 -1.79 0.74 -11.58
N GLY A 103 -1.42 -0.09 -10.60
CA GLY A 103 -0.51 0.30 -9.51
C GLY A 103 -1.21 0.99 -8.33
N GLY A 104 -2.46 1.44 -8.49
CA GLY A 104 -3.28 1.96 -7.39
C GLY A 104 -2.63 3.16 -6.70
N LEU A 105 -2.53 3.10 -5.36
CA LEU A 105 -1.80 4.09 -4.56
C LEU A 105 -0.33 4.21 -5.00
N PHE A 106 0.25 3.13 -5.50
CA PHE A 106 1.65 3.01 -5.92
C PHE A 106 1.84 3.14 -7.44
N TRP A 107 0.93 3.80 -8.16
CA TRP A 107 0.98 3.90 -9.63
C TRP A 107 2.28 4.49 -10.19
N ASN A 108 3.00 5.31 -9.41
CA ASN A 108 4.30 5.87 -9.78
C ASN A 108 5.50 5.14 -9.14
N GLY A 109 5.26 4.03 -8.43
CA GLY A 109 6.30 3.28 -7.74
C GLY A 109 7.22 2.56 -8.73
N TYR A 110 8.53 2.78 -8.62
CA TYR A 110 9.54 2.19 -9.51
C TYR A 110 9.57 0.66 -9.50
N HIS A 111 9.15 0.06 -8.38
CA HIS A 111 9.18 -1.38 -8.11
C HIS A 111 7.87 -2.09 -8.44
N MET A 112 6.82 -1.38 -8.85
CA MET A 112 5.52 -1.98 -9.15
C MET A 112 5.51 -2.63 -10.54
N VAL A 113 4.91 -3.81 -10.64
CA VAL A 113 4.67 -4.54 -11.88
C VAL A 113 3.18 -4.82 -12.00
N LYS A 114 2.63 -4.66 -13.20
CA LYS A 114 1.22 -4.98 -13.44
C LYS A 114 1.10 -6.49 -13.71
N PRO A 115 0.24 -7.24 -12.99
CA PRO A 115 0.12 -8.69 -13.16
C PRO A 115 -0.22 -9.11 -14.58
N PHE A 116 -1.00 -8.31 -15.33
CA PHE A 116 -1.34 -8.62 -16.73
C PHE A 116 -0.15 -8.54 -17.70
N GLU A 117 0.95 -7.92 -17.30
CA GLU A 117 2.21 -7.92 -18.06
C GLU A 117 3.01 -9.22 -17.81
N VAL A 118 2.63 -10.03 -16.80
CA VAL A 118 3.33 -11.26 -16.38
C VAL A 118 2.53 -12.53 -16.68
N VAL A 119 1.22 -12.51 -16.42
CA VAL A 119 0.31 -13.65 -16.58
C VAL A 119 -1.00 -13.22 -17.28
N PRO A 120 -1.70 -14.12 -18.00
CA PRO A 120 -2.93 -13.77 -18.71
C PRO A 120 -4.10 -13.57 -17.73
N VAL A 121 -4.41 -12.31 -17.43
CA VAL A 121 -5.50 -11.93 -16.52
C VAL A 121 -6.85 -12.00 -17.23
N LYS A 122 -7.82 -12.68 -16.61
CA LYS A 122 -9.20 -12.80 -17.10
C LYS A 122 -10.09 -11.67 -16.59
N TYR A 123 -10.11 -11.46 -15.28
CA TYR A 123 -10.96 -10.46 -14.64
C TYR A 123 -10.17 -9.60 -13.64
N PHE A 124 -10.65 -8.37 -13.48
CA PHE A 124 -10.14 -7.43 -12.50
C PHE A 124 -11.27 -7.08 -11.52
N ALA A 125 -11.06 -7.28 -10.22
CA ALA A 125 -11.97 -6.84 -9.17
C ALA A 125 -11.55 -5.43 -8.68
N PRO A 126 -12.23 -4.36 -9.09
CA PRO A 126 -11.83 -2.99 -8.73
C PRO A 126 -12.13 -2.66 -7.27
N GLY A 127 -11.17 -2.01 -6.60
CA GLY A 127 -11.30 -1.39 -5.27
C GLY A 127 -9.98 -1.31 -4.50
N CYS A 128 -9.96 -0.67 -3.32
CA CYS A 128 -8.74 -0.48 -2.51
C CYS A 128 -9.00 -0.54 -0.98
N PRO A 129 -9.27 -1.73 -0.40
CA PRO A 129 -9.54 -3.00 -1.08
C PRO A 129 -10.93 -3.02 -1.76
N PRO A 130 -11.17 -3.91 -2.74
CA PRO A 130 -12.52 -4.14 -3.26
C PRO A 130 -13.43 -4.66 -2.14
N THR A 131 -14.74 -4.54 -2.29
CA THR A 131 -15.68 -5.21 -1.36
C THR A 131 -15.77 -6.70 -1.68
N PRO A 132 -16.25 -7.55 -0.75
CA PRO A 132 -16.31 -9.00 -0.96
C PRO A 132 -17.24 -9.37 -2.12
N GLU A 133 -18.33 -8.62 -2.30
CA GLU A 133 -19.27 -8.79 -3.41
C GLU A 133 -18.61 -8.51 -4.77
N SER A 134 -17.68 -7.55 -4.82
CA SER A 134 -16.94 -7.24 -6.05
C SER A 134 -16.09 -8.42 -6.51
N LEU A 135 -15.43 -9.10 -5.56
CA LEU A 135 -14.68 -10.32 -5.84
C LEU A 135 -15.62 -11.48 -6.25
N LEU A 136 -16.69 -11.73 -5.49
CA LEU A 136 -17.67 -12.78 -5.81
C LEU A 136 -18.33 -12.58 -7.17
N ARG A 137 -18.55 -11.33 -7.58
CA ARG A 137 -19.04 -10.99 -8.90
C ARG A 137 -18.04 -11.33 -10.01
N CYS A 138 -16.74 -11.19 -9.75
CA CYS A 138 -15.71 -11.63 -10.70
C CYS A 138 -15.73 -13.15 -10.87
N PHE A 139 -15.91 -13.92 -9.79
CA PHE A 139 -16.08 -15.37 -9.89
C PHE A 139 -17.35 -15.74 -10.68
N ARG A 140 -18.47 -15.06 -10.43
CA ARG A 140 -19.70 -15.27 -11.23
C ARG A 140 -19.51 -14.94 -12.71
N ALA A 141 -18.82 -13.86 -13.03
CA ALA A 141 -18.51 -13.52 -14.42
C ALA A 141 -17.63 -14.59 -15.09
N LEU A 142 -16.62 -15.09 -14.37
CA LEU A 142 -15.77 -16.19 -14.84
C LEU A 142 -16.57 -17.48 -15.08
N GLN A 143 -17.48 -17.81 -14.17
CA GLN A 143 -18.38 -18.96 -14.30
C GLN A 143 -19.29 -18.88 -15.53
N ASP A 144 -19.76 -17.67 -15.86
CA ASP A 144 -20.56 -17.45 -17.05
C ASP A 144 -19.70 -17.54 -18.32
N GLU A 145 -18.49 -16.95 -18.34
CA GLU A 145 -17.54 -17.05 -19.46
C GLU A 145 -17.18 -18.52 -19.76
N ILE A 146 -16.98 -19.36 -18.74
CA ILE A 146 -16.68 -20.79 -18.94
C ILE A 146 -17.79 -21.51 -19.71
N VAL A 147 -19.05 -21.13 -19.50
CA VAL A 147 -20.20 -21.76 -20.16
C VAL A 147 -20.41 -21.17 -21.54
N THR A 148 -20.56 -19.85 -21.62
CA THR A 148 -20.94 -19.14 -22.86
C THR A 148 -19.78 -18.98 -23.82
N GLY A 149 -18.54 -18.96 -23.33
CA GLY A 149 -17.35 -18.58 -24.10
C GLY A 149 -17.23 -17.06 -24.33
N GLU A 150 -18.17 -16.26 -23.81
CA GLU A 150 -18.21 -14.82 -24.01
C GLU A 150 -17.77 -14.10 -22.73
N ALA A 151 -16.70 -13.30 -22.83
CA ALA A 151 -16.24 -12.46 -21.74
C ALA A 151 -17.19 -11.27 -21.56
N LYS A 152 -18.03 -11.31 -20.52
CA LYS A 152 -18.86 -10.16 -20.13
C LYS A 152 -18.04 -9.13 -19.35
N ASN A 153 -17.51 -8.13 -20.04
CA ASN A 153 -16.93 -6.95 -19.39
C ASN A 153 -18.05 -6.15 -18.71
N THR A 154 -17.98 -6.00 -17.38
CA THR A 154 -18.96 -5.20 -16.62
C THR A 154 -18.64 -3.71 -16.63
N ILE A 155 -17.42 -3.33 -17.04
CA ILE A 155 -16.96 -1.94 -17.09
C ILE A 155 -16.82 -1.52 -18.55
N VAL A 156 -17.83 -0.81 -19.05
CA VAL A 156 -17.68 0.02 -20.25
C VAL A 156 -17.11 1.35 -19.74
N TYR A 157 -15.82 1.59 -19.96
CA TYR A 157 -15.28 2.93 -19.73
C TYR A 157 -16.01 3.88 -20.68
N PRO A 158 -16.48 5.06 -20.23
CA PRO A 158 -16.93 6.08 -21.16
C PRO A 158 -15.77 6.32 -22.13
N ILE A 159 -16.04 6.09 -23.41
CA ILE A 159 -15.13 6.49 -24.47
C ILE A 159 -15.09 8.01 -24.35
N LEU A 160 -13.99 8.55 -23.82
CA LEU A 160 -13.70 9.99 -23.90
C LEU A 160 -13.94 10.39 -25.36
N ARG A 161 -14.96 11.23 -25.59
CA ARG A 161 -15.24 11.71 -26.94
C ARG A 161 -13.98 12.41 -27.40
N ARG A 162 -13.57 12.17 -28.64
CA ARG A 162 -12.34 12.72 -29.24
C ARG A 162 -12.27 14.25 -29.06
N GLU A 163 -13.43 14.90 -29.06
CA GLU A 163 -13.67 16.33 -28.83
C GLU A 163 -13.22 16.82 -27.44
N GLU A 164 -13.33 16.01 -26.38
CA GLU A 164 -12.89 16.38 -25.01
C GLU A 164 -11.36 16.27 -24.85
N VAL A 165 -10.70 15.49 -25.70
CA VAL A 165 -9.24 15.31 -25.72
C VAL A 165 -8.55 16.33 -26.62
N GLU A 166 -9.23 16.83 -27.66
CA GLU A 166 -8.69 17.78 -28.62
C GLU A 166 -8.51 19.21 -28.06
N GLY A 167 -9.08 19.50 -26.89
CA GLY A 167 -8.88 20.76 -26.15
C GLY A 167 -7.54 20.88 -25.41
N GLU A 168 -6.74 19.81 -25.28
CA GLU A 168 -5.46 19.86 -24.58
C GLU A 168 -4.28 19.99 -25.54
N LYS A 169 -3.58 21.13 -25.42
CA LYS A 169 -2.28 21.43 -26.05
C LYS A 169 -1.42 20.17 -26.19
N LYS A 170 -1.09 19.79 -27.43
CA LYS A 170 -0.16 18.69 -27.78
C LYS A 170 1.08 18.73 -26.88
N ARG A 171 1.08 17.97 -25.78
CA ARG A 171 2.30 17.66 -25.03
C ARG A 171 3.19 16.86 -25.96
N LYS A 172 4.26 17.48 -26.48
CA LYS A 172 5.30 16.80 -27.27
C LYS A 172 5.71 15.54 -26.51
N LYS A 173 5.42 14.36 -27.08
CA LYS A 173 5.94 13.08 -26.56
C LYS A 173 7.46 13.17 -26.62
N ARG A 174 8.10 13.34 -25.46
CA ARG A 174 9.56 13.17 -25.36
C ARG A 174 9.87 11.73 -25.76
N PRO A 175 10.84 11.48 -26.66
CA PRO A 175 11.28 10.12 -26.95
C PRO A 175 11.70 9.46 -25.64
N LYS A 176 11.26 8.22 -25.39
CA LYS A 176 11.78 7.40 -24.29
C LYS A 176 13.25 7.12 -24.59
N ARG A 177 14.14 8.01 -24.16
CA ARG A 177 15.56 7.71 -24.04
C ARG A 177 15.71 6.83 -22.80
N VAL A 178 16.31 5.66 -22.99
CA VAL A 178 16.91 4.94 -21.87
C VAL A 178 17.89 5.93 -21.23
N PRO A 179 17.77 6.27 -19.94
CA PRO A 179 18.75 7.14 -19.32
C PRO A 179 20.12 6.49 -19.48
N PRO A 180 21.13 7.21 -19.99
CA PRO A 180 22.49 6.68 -19.99
C PRO A 180 22.86 6.30 -18.56
N SER A 181 23.72 5.29 -18.40
CA SER A 181 24.29 4.92 -17.10
C SER A 181 24.74 6.20 -16.38
N PRO A 182 24.34 6.42 -15.11
CA PRO A 182 24.62 7.67 -14.42
C PRO A 182 26.11 7.98 -14.47
N LYS A 183 26.51 9.04 -15.18
CA LYS A 183 27.89 9.55 -15.21
C LYS A 183 28.21 10.42 -13.99
N TYR A 184 27.18 10.72 -13.19
CA TYR A 184 27.26 11.52 -11.99
C TYR A 184 26.46 10.81 -10.90
N VAL A 185 27.12 10.51 -9.79
CA VAL A 185 26.45 10.09 -8.56
C VAL A 185 25.99 11.39 -7.91
N ALA A 186 24.71 11.71 -8.04
CA ALA A 186 24.13 12.79 -7.26
C ALA A 186 24.04 12.33 -5.81
N GLU A 187 24.40 13.21 -4.88
CA GLU A 187 24.15 12.98 -3.46
C GLU A 187 22.65 12.69 -3.26
N ASN A 188 22.34 11.79 -2.32
CA ASN A 188 20.95 11.47 -2.02
C ASN A 188 20.23 12.75 -1.59
N PRO A 189 19.06 13.06 -2.18
CA PRO A 189 18.34 14.27 -1.83
C PRO A 189 17.88 14.19 -0.38
N SER A 190 18.04 15.29 0.36
CA SER A 190 17.61 15.38 1.75
C SER A 190 16.12 15.10 1.90
N VAL A 191 15.73 14.32 2.90
CA VAL A 191 14.32 13.98 3.12
C VAL A 191 13.61 15.15 3.82
N VAL A 192 12.77 15.87 3.07
CA VAL A 192 11.96 16.98 3.59
C VAL A 192 10.51 16.54 3.73
N VAL A 193 10.00 16.50 4.96
CA VAL A 193 8.64 16.05 5.27
C VAL A 193 7.60 17.19 5.23
N ASP A 194 8.04 18.42 5.48
CA ASP A 194 7.21 19.62 5.67
C ASP A 194 7.19 20.54 4.42
N ILE A 195 7.15 19.93 3.22
CA ILE A 195 7.09 20.65 1.95
C ILE A 195 5.79 21.45 1.87
N ASP A 196 5.90 22.77 1.69
CA ASP A 196 4.73 23.64 1.56
C ASP A 196 3.96 23.34 0.26
N ARG A 197 2.67 23.11 0.41
CA ARG A 197 1.69 22.84 -0.64
C ARG A 197 0.43 23.66 -0.41
N SER A 198 0.58 24.83 0.20
CA SER A 198 -0.45 25.86 0.41
C SER A 198 -1.31 26.12 -0.83
N GLU A 199 -0.72 26.02 -2.04
CA GLU A 199 -1.42 26.10 -3.33
C GLU A 199 -2.64 25.15 -3.47
N LYS A 200 -2.64 24.02 -2.75
CA LYS A 200 -3.70 22.99 -2.81
C LYS A 200 -4.85 23.24 -1.84
N TRP A 201 -4.70 24.17 -0.90
CA TRP A 201 -5.71 24.45 0.12
C TRP A 201 -5.57 25.88 0.66
N LYS A 202 -6.04 26.84 -0.13
CA LYS A 202 -5.95 28.27 0.20
C LYS A 202 -6.78 28.63 1.43
N GLU A 203 -7.89 27.95 1.64
CA GLU A 203 -8.78 28.15 2.80
C GLU A 203 -8.14 27.65 4.11
N GLY A 204 -7.07 26.85 4.03
CA GLY A 204 -6.35 26.32 5.19
C GLY A 204 -5.40 27.30 5.86
N GLU A 205 -5.19 28.48 5.28
CA GLU A 205 -4.22 29.47 5.79
C GLU A 205 -4.63 30.02 7.17
N GLU A 206 -5.94 30.17 7.42
CA GLU A 206 -6.44 30.59 8.73
C GLU A 206 -6.14 29.54 9.81
N LEU A 207 -6.34 28.26 9.48
CA LEU A 207 -6.04 27.15 10.39
C LEU A 207 -4.54 26.97 10.59
N ARG A 208 -3.73 27.21 9.55
CA ARG A 208 -2.26 27.26 9.67
C ARG A 208 -1.84 28.35 10.64
N LYS A 209 -2.42 29.54 10.55
CA LYS A 209 -2.15 30.64 11.46
C LYS A 209 -2.58 30.29 12.89
N GLN A 210 -3.77 29.72 13.07
CA GLN A 210 -4.23 29.27 14.38
C GLN A 210 -3.27 28.25 15.03
N VAL A 211 -2.78 27.26 14.27
CA VAL A 211 -1.77 26.31 14.76
C VAL A 211 -0.45 27.00 15.08
N SER A 212 -0.04 27.97 14.26
CA SER A 212 1.14 28.78 14.52
C SER A 212 1.01 29.62 15.79
N ASP A 213 -0.17 30.17 16.07
CA ASP A 213 -0.44 30.97 17.27
C ASP A 213 -0.49 30.09 18.54
N ILE A 214 -1.03 28.87 18.44
CA ILE A 214 -1.04 27.89 19.55
C ILE A 214 0.39 27.49 19.94
N LEU A 215 1.24 27.18 18.95
CA LEU A 215 2.61 26.73 19.20
C LEU A 215 3.55 27.91 19.52
N GLY A 216 3.26 29.10 18.99
CA GLY A 216 4.06 30.30 19.20
C GLY A 216 5.51 30.08 18.79
N GLU A 217 6.44 30.43 19.69
CA GLU A 217 7.89 30.31 19.46
C GLU A 217 8.40 28.86 19.41
N LEU A 218 7.60 27.87 19.84
CA LEU A 218 7.99 26.45 19.84
C LEU A 218 8.03 25.86 18.41
N ALA A 219 7.26 26.43 17.48
CA ALA A 219 7.24 25.97 16.10
C ALA A 219 8.22 26.78 15.24
N LYS A 220 9.35 26.17 14.87
CA LYS A 220 10.32 26.78 13.95
C LYS A 220 9.73 27.03 12.57
N LYS A 221 8.81 26.17 12.14
CA LYS A 221 8.19 26.24 10.81
C LYS A 221 6.85 25.54 10.80
N VAL A 222 5.82 26.23 10.34
CA VAL A 222 4.47 25.67 10.14
C VAL A 222 4.11 25.75 8.66
N THR A 223 3.78 24.61 8.04
CA THR A 223 3.46 24.52 6.60
C THR A 223 2.20 23.71 6.34
N ILE A 224 1.55 23.99 5.21
CA ILE A 224 0.40 23.21 4.75
C ILE A 224 0.93 22.09 3.85
N THR A 225 0.86 20.85 4.29
CA THR A 225 1.35 19.69 3.52
C THR A 225 0.26 19.08 2.62
N GLY A 226 -1.00 19.46 2.84
CA GLY A 226 -2.14 19.05 2.01
C GLY A 226 -3.46 19.59 2.53
N ARG A 227 -4.57 19.21 1.88
CA ARG A 227 -5.91 19.61 2.31
C ARG A 227 -6.23 19.01 3.69
N TYR A 228 -6.55 19.86 4.66
CA TYR A 228 -6.73 19.52 6.08
C TYR A 228 -5.48 18.90 6.75
N ARG A 229 -4.28 19.20 6.25
CA ARG A 229 -3.01 18.70 6.81
C ARG A 229 -2.03 19.83 7.00
N ILE A 230 -1.62 20.03 8.24
CA ILE A 230 -0.64 21.03 8.65
C ILE A 230 0.53 20.30 9.29
N SER A 231 1.75 20.71 9.00
CA SER A 231 2.97 20.23 9.67
C SER A 231 3.60 21.37 10.44
N ALA A 232 4.06 21.10 11.67
CA ALA A 232 4.80 22.04 12.49
C ALA A 232 6.10 21.39 12.96
N ARG A 233 7.24 22.03 12.65
CA ARG A 233 8.56 21.57 13.06
C ARG A 233 8.89 22.14 14.44
N VAL A 234 9.18 21.24 15.39
CA VAL A 234 9.45 21.54 16.80
C VAL A 234 10.74 20.82 17.22
N GLU A 235 11.54 21.46 18.06
CA GLU A 235 12.74 20.84 18.60
C GLU A 235 12.40 19.73 19.59
N LYS A 236 13.30 18.76 19.74
CA LYS A 236 13.10 17.61 20.64
C LYS A 236 12.81 18.06 22.08
N ASP A 237 13.55 19.03 22.59
CA ASP A 237 13.45 19.48 23.99
C ASP A 237 12.13 20.23 24.27
N ASP A 238 11.59 20.90 23.26
CA ASP A 238 10.33 21.66 23.34
C ASP A 238 9.09 20.81 23.01
N PHE A 239 9.29 19.55 22.61
CA PHE A 239 8.23 18.72 22.02
C PHE A 239 7.10 18.39 23.00
N VAL A 240 7.44 18.13 24.27
CA VAL A 240 6.46 17.86 25.34
C VAL A 240 5.58 19.09 25.59
N GLU A 241 6.21 20.26 25.64
CA GLU A 241 5.49 21.52 25.87
C GLU A 241 4.59 21.88 24.68
N ALA A 242 5.08 21.68 23.45
CA ALA A 242 4.27 21.82 22.24
C ALA A 242 3.04 20.91 22.27
N GLY A 243 3.20 19.67 22.73
CA GLY A 243 2.08 18.74 22.86
C GLY A 243 1.05 19.18 23.91
N LYS A 244 1.49 19.69 25.06
CA LYS A 244 0.58 20.23 26.10
C LYS A 244 -0.27 21.38 25.56
N ARG A 245 0.34 22.33 24.84
CA ARG A 245 -0.40 23.45 24.21
C ARG A 245 -1.41 22.96 23.18
N MET A 246 -1.06 21.94 22.39
CA MET A 246 -1.97 21.33 21.43
C MET A 246 -3.14 20.62 22.12
N LEU A 247 -2.89 19.92 23.22
CA LEU A 247 -3.93 19.30 24.04
C LEU A 247 -4.90 20.36 24.62
N GLU A 248 -4.37 21.45 25.18
CA GLU A 248 -5.17 22.58 25.70
C GLU A 248 -6.01 23.25 24.61
N ALA A 249 -5.46 23.38 23.39
CA ALA A 249 -6.19 23.87 22.22
C ALA A 249 -7.32 22.91 21.77
N GLY A 250 -7.30 21.66 22.24
CA GLY A 250 -8.33 20.65 22.00
C GLY A 250 -7.96 19.55 21.02
N PHE A 251 -6.68 19.39 20.68
CA PHE A 251 -6.18 18.21 19.97
C PHE A 251 -6.00 17.07 20.96
N ASP A 252 -7.09 16.35 21.24
CA ASP A 252 -7.18 15.36 22.32
C ASP A 252 -6.58 13.98 21.98
N HIS A 253 -6.20 13.72 20.72
CA HIS A 253 -5.81 12.38 20.30
C HIS A 253 -4.65 12.33 19.31
N VAL A 254 -3.73 11.40 19.55
CA VAL A 254 -2.65 11.02 18.62
C VAL A 254 -3.16 9.93 17.68
N LYS A 255 -3.22 10.24 16.39
CA LYS A 255 -3.66 9.30 15.33
C LYS A 255 -2.55 8.34 14.92
N SER A 256 -1.32 8.82 14.89
CA SER A 256 -0.15 8.04 14.51
C SER A 256 1.12 8.69 15.04
N VAL A 257 2.05 7.85 15.47
CA VAL A 257 3.45 8.21 15.66
C VAL A 257 4.24 7.49 14.57
N ASN A 258 5.17 8.18 13.93
CA ASN A 258 5.94 7.64 12.83
C ASN A 258 7.43 7.99 13.00
N VAL A 259 8.30 7.09 12.60
CA VAL A 259 9.76 7.31 12.56
C VAL A 259 10.24 7.07 11.15
N ILE A 260 10.94 8.06 10.59
CA ILE A 260 11.54 7.97 9.27
C ILE A 260 13.06 7.85 9.44
N ASP A 261 13.60 6.68 9.10
CA ASP A 261 15.05 6.43 9.03
C ASP A 261 15.65 7.10 7.79
N VAL A 262 16.59 8.04 8.02
CA VAL A 262 17.37 8.73 6.99
C VAL A 262 18.87 8.42 7.17
N PRO A 263 19.34 7.21 6.79
CA PRO A 263 20.69 6.74 7.13
C PRO A 263 21.82 7.60 6.56
N HIS A 264 21.63 8.17 5.38
CA HIS A 264 22.65 8.98 4.71
C HIS A 264 22.85 10.35 5.36
N GLU A 265 21.91 10.80 6.20
CA GLU A 265 22.02 12.01 7.02
C GLU A 265 22.25 11.68 8.51
N ASN A 266 22.41 10.39 8.85
CA ASN A 266 22.54 9.88 10.22
C ASN A 266 21.49 10.40 11.21
N LYS A 267 20.23 10.53 10.76
CA LYS A 267 19.14 11.06 11.58
C LYS A 267 17.86 10.25 11.47
N PHE A 268 17.03 10.35 12.50
CA PHE A 268 15.62 9.98 12.45
C PHE A 268 14.75 11.23 12.43
N ILE A 269 13.64 11.16 11.69
CA ILE A 269 12.58 12.15 11.79
C ILE A 269 11.42 11.50 12.53
N VAL A 270 11.05 12.06 13.68
CA VAL A 270 9.94 11.61 14.51
C VAL A 270 8.74 12.50 14.24
N GLU A 271 7.59 11.89 13.91
CA GLU A 271 6.35 12.58 13.57
C GLU A 271 5.22 12.13 14.48
N TYR A 272 4.51 13.09 15.10
CA TYR A 272 3.27 12.85 15.83
C TYR A 272 2.13 13.54 15.09
N THR A 273 1.22 12.76 14.51
CA THR A 273 -0.01 13.29 13.91
C THR A 273 -1.11 13.32 14.94
N VAL A 274 -1.56 14.52 15.28
CA VAL A 274 -2.62 14.78 16.25
C VAL A 274 -3.88 15.32 15.57
N SER A 275 -5.02 15.03 16.19
CA SER A 275 -6.35 15.48 15.77
C SER A 275 -7.25 15.57 17.00
N SER A 276 -8.46 16.09 16.82
CA SER A 276 -9.48 16.05 17.87
C SER A 276 -10.59 15.07 17.55
N TYR A 277 -11.08 14.30 18.53
CA TYR A 277 -12.37 13.64 18.42
C TYR A 277 -13.51 14.44 19.06
N LEU A 278 -13.19 15.25 20.06
CA LEU A 278 -14.18 15.97 20.85
C LEU A 278 -14.67 17.25 20.20
N LYS A 279 -13.81 17.94 19.42
CA LYS A 279 -14.15 19.18 18.72
C LYS A 279 -14.43 18.91 17.23
N PRO A 280 -15.70 19.00 16.76
CA PRO A 280 -16.07 18.71 15.38
C PRO A 280 -15.29 19.51 14.33
N GLU A 281 -14.90 20.75 14.67
CA GLU A 281 -14.12 21.65 13.81
C GLU A 281 -12.72 21.09 13.48
N PHE A 282 -12.12 20.35 14.41
CA PHE A 282 -10.76 19.80 14.27
C PHE A 282 -10.74 18.31 13.92
N VAL A 283 -11.89 17.62 13.88
CA VAL A 283 -11.96 16.19 13.52
C VAL A 283 -11.36 15.88 12.15
N ARG A 284 -11.50 16.81 11.20
CA ARG A 284 -10.96 16.64 9.85
C ARG A 284 -9.51 17.13 9.74
N LEU A 285 -9.04 17.92 10.70
CA LEU A 285 -7.72 18.53 10.68
C LEU A 285 -6.68 17.58 11.29
N LEU A 286 -5.65 17.29 10.51
CA LEU A 286 -4.48 16.54 10.97
C LEU A 286 -3.31 17.51 11.10
N VAL A 287 -2.83 17.69 12.33
CA VAL A 287 -1.63 18.47 12.61
C VAL A 287 -0.50 17.51 12.92
N THR A 288 0.60 17.60 12.19
CA THR A 288 1.77 16.72 12.37
C THR A 288 2.90 17.51 12.99
N LEU A 289 3.23 17.21 14.24
CA LEU A 289 4.43 17.71 14.91
C LEU A 289 5.62 16.89 14.45
N VAL A 290 6.69 17.56 14.03
CA VAL A 290 7.87 16.92 13.43
C VAL A 290 9.11 17.37 14.20
N SER A 291 9.95 16.40 14.57
CA SER A 291 11.26 16.66 15.15
C SER A 291 12.34 15.78 14.53
N GLU A 292 13.58 16.24 14.51
CA GLU A 292 14.73 15.48 14.01
C GLU A 292 15.61 15.08 15.20
N ILE A 293 16.06 13.82 15.24
CA ILE A 293 16.99 13.30 16.25
C ILE A 293 18.14 12.56 15.62
N ASP A 294 19.23 12.45 16.37
CA ASP A 294 20.38 11.66 15.97
C ASP A 294 20.03 10.15 15.91
N ARG A 295 20.62 9.45 14.94
CA ARG A 295 20.36 8.03 14.70
C ARG A 295 21.15 7.10 15.64
N GLU A 296 22.33 7.53 16.07
CA GLU A 296 23.20 6.80 17.00
C GLU A 296 22.68 6.97 18.43
N ASP A 297 22.28 8.19 18.80
CA ASP A 297 21.62 8.51 20.08
C ASP A 297 20.11 8.76 19.91
N ALA A 298 19.41 7.70 19.51
CA ALA A 298 17.99 7.75 19.15
C ALA A 298 17.06 7.83 20.36
N MET A 299 17.23 8.83 21.22
CA MET A 299 16.34 9.13 22.34
C MET A 299 15.35 10.24 21.97
N PHE A 300 14.09 10.09 22.38
CA PHE A 300 13.02 11.06 22.19
C PHE A 300 12.15 11.15 23.46
N PRO A 301 11.60 12.31 23.86
CA PRO A 301 10.68 12.35 24.99
C PRO A 301 9.36 11.64 24.65
N SER A 302 8.87 10.80 25.56
CA SER A 302 7.55 10.18 25.46
C SER A 302 6.46 11.23 25.62
N MET A 303 5.39 11.06 24.84
CA MET A 303 4.19 11.87 24.92
C MET A 303 3.07 11.17 25.69
N ILE A 304 3.32 10.02 26.34
CA ILE A 304 2.28 9.23 27.02
C ILE A 304 1.55 10.03 28.11
N GLU A 305 2.27 10.89 28.84
CA GLU A 305 1.70 11.77 29.88
C GLU A 305 0.82 12.89 29.30
N VAL A 306 1.07 13.28 28.04
CA VAL A 306 0.24 14.27 27.31
C VAL A 306 -0.95 13.58 26.64
N TRP A 307 -0.66 12.52 25.88
CA TRP A 307 -1.65 11.71 25.17
C TRP A 307 -1.41 10.23 25.47
N PRO A 308 -2.25 9.62 26.32
CA PRO A 308 -2.16 8.18 26.61
C PRO A 308 -2.25 7.30 25.35
N SER A 309 -2.89 7.80 24.28
CA SER A 309 -2.96 7.12 22.98
C SER A 309 -1.60 6.93 22.28
N ALA A 310 -0.55 7.63 22.72
CA ALA A 310 0.80 7.48 22.16
C ALA A 310 1.46 6.15 22.55
N ASP A 311 1.05 5.51 23.65
CA ASP A 311 1.74 4.35 24.23
C ASP A 311 2.02 3.22 23.22
N TYR A 312 0.97 2.74 22.56
CA TYR A 312 1.07 1.63 21.60
C TYR A 312 2.05 1.96 20.47
N LEU A 313 1.96 3.18 19.95
CA LEU A 313 2.69 3.63 18.77
C LEU A 313 4.18 3.88 19.10
N GLU A 314 4.48 4.43 20.28
CA GLU A 314 5.86 4.58 20.76
C GLU A 314 6.56 3.24 20.94
N ARG A 315 5.87 2.27 21.53
CA ARG A 315 6.39 0.90 21.71
C ARG A 315 6.61 0.19 20.39
N GLU A 316 5.70 0.35 19.44
CA GLU A 316 5.87 -0.15 18.07
C GLU A 316 7.12 0.43 17.41
N LEU A 317 7.33 1.74 17.49
CA LEU A 317 8.49 2.39 16.87
C LEU A 317 9.80 2.08 17.59
N HIS A 318 9.75 1.84 18.91
CA HIS A 318 10.89 1.32 19.66
C HIS A 318 11.29 -0.06 19.16
N ASP A 319 10.35 -1.00 19.04
CA ASP A 319 10.60 -2.35 18.53
C ASP A 319 11.14 -2.34 17.10
N LEU A 320 10.55 -1.53 16.22
CA LEU A 320 10.83 -1.55 14.79
C LEU A 320 12.06 -0.73 14.38
N PHE A 321 12.27 0.42 15.01
CA PHE A 321 13.35 1.37 14.68
C PHE A 321 14.35 1.60 15.81
N GLY A 322 14.11 1.09 17.01
CA GLY A 322 15.03 1.26 18.13
C GLY A 322 15.10 2.68 18.69
N VAL A 323 14.09 3.52 18.46
CA VAL A 323 14.00 4.85 19.10
C VAL A 323 13.53 4.65 20.54
N TRP A 324 14.23 5.25 21.50
CA TRP A 324 13.91 5.16 22.92
C TRP A 324 13.04 6.34 23.34
N PHE A 325 11.82 6.07 23.83
CA PHE A 325 10.89 7.10 24.29
C PHE A 325 11.01 7.31 25.81
N ASP A 326 11.73 8.34 26.22
CA ASP A 326 12.01 8.64 27.63
C ASP A 326 10.74 9.04 28.38
N GLY A 327 10.47 8.38 29.51
CA GLY A 327 9.23 8.54 30.27
C GLY A 327 8.13 7.49 29.98
N ASN A 328 8.25 6.68 28.91
CA ASN A 328 7.31 5.57 28.71
C ASN A 328 7.70 4.35 29.58
N PRO A 329 6.82 3.88 30.50
CA PRO A 329 7.15 2.83 31.47
C PRO A 329 7.35 1.43 30.85
N TRP A 330 7.00 1.25 29.59
CA TRP A 330 7.08 -0.04 28.89
C TRP A 330 8.29 -0.17 27.96
N MET A 331 9.16 0.85 27.88
CA MET A 331 10.37 0.79 27.06
C MET A 331 11.30 -0.35 27.48
N GLY A 332 12.01 -0.93 26.51
CA GLY A 332 12.94 -2.05 26.71
C GLY A 332 12.30 -3.44 26.81
N LYS A 333 10.98 -3.54 26.68
CA LYS A 333 10.27 -4.83 26.53
C LYS A 333 9.77 -4.97 25.10
N ASN A 334 10.05 -6.12 24.47
CA ASN A 334 9.47 -6.46 23.17
C ASN A 334 7.95 -6.37 23.25
N PHE A 335 7.36 -5.67 22.29
CA PHE A 335 5.93 -5.44 22.22
C PHE A 335 5.27 -6.22 21.08
N LEU A 336 5.76 -6.03 19.87
CA LEU A 336 5.25 -6.66 18.65
C LEU A 336 6.15 -7.80 18.17
N LEU A 337 7.46 -7.69 18.41
CA LEU A 337 8.43 -8.62 17.84
C LEU A 337 8.49 -9.92 18.63
N ALA A 338 8.49 -11.04 17.90
CA ALA A 338 8.74 -12.35 18.49
C ALA A 338 10.19 -12.41 19.03
N PRO A 339 10.46 -13.18 20.10
CA PRO A 339 11.77 -13.19 20.77
C PRO A 339 12.98 -13.52 19.86
N ASP A 340 12.73 -14.25 18.78
CA ASP A 340 13.70 -14.66 17.77
C ASP A 340 13.88 -13.64 16.62
N THR A 341 13.05 -12.59 16.58
CA THR A 341 13.12 -11.58 15.52
C THR A 341 14.35 -10.70 15.71
N PRO A 342 15.12 -10.41 14.63
CA PRO A 342 16.23 -9.45 14.71
C PRO A 342 15.78 -8.10 15.27
N LYS A 343 16.62 -7.48 16.10
CA LYS A 343 16.33 -6.16 16.66
C LYS A 343 16.22 -5.11 15.55
N ASN A 344 15.26 -4.20 15.68
CA ASN A 344 15.04 -3.06 14.81
C ASN A 344 14.93 -3.41 13.31
N PRO A 345 14.02 -4.33 12.93
CA PRO A 345 13.95 -4.87 11.57
C PRO A 345 13.66 -3.83 10.48
N LEU A 346 13.15 -2.64 10.84
CA LEU A 346 12.90 -1.54 9.90
C LEU A 346 14.04 -0.52 9.80
N ARG A 347 15.10 -0.64 10.61
CA ARG A 347 16.32 0.12 10.35
C ARG A 347 16.93 -0.32 9.03
N LYS A 348 17.35 0.63 8.21
CA LYS A 348 17.99 0.38 6.91
C LYS A 348 19.47 0.01 7.05
N ASP A 349 19.82 -0.77 8.08
CA ASP A 349 21.18 -1.21 8.39
C ASP A 349 21.61 -2.45 7.58
N PHE A 350 20.73 -2.99 6.73
CA PHE A 350 21.06 -4.12 5.88
C PHE A 350 22.02 -3.72 4.76
N LYS A 351 23.04 -4.54 4.53
CA LYS A 351 23.87 -4.45 3.33
C LYS A 351 22.99 -4.74 2.12
N LEU A 352 22.67 -3.71 1.34
CA LEU A 352 22.11 -3.88 0.00
C LEU A 352 23.18 -4.59 -0.84
N GLU A 353 23.04 -5.89 -1.05
CA GLU A 353 23.84 -6.54 -2.08
C GLU A 353 23.50 -5.90 -3.42
N PRO A 354 24.49 -5.37 -4.16
CA PRO A 354 24.23 -4.81 -5.47
C PRO A 354 23.64 -5.91 -6.35
N GLU A 355 22.40 -5.72 -6.80
CA GLU A 355 21.77 -6.62 -7.77
C GLU A 355 22.58 -6.55 -9.08
N VAL A 356 23.44 -7.54 -9.30
CA VAL A 356 24.10 -7.73 -10.59
C VAL A 356 23.07 -8.33 -11.54
N TYR A 357 22.45 -7.48 -12.34
CA TYR A 357 21.72 -7.92 -13.52
C TYR A 357 22.76 -8.42 -14.52
N VAL A 358 22.95 -9.73 -14.58
CA VAL A 358 23.57 -10.37 -15.74
C VAL A 358 22.59 -10.16 -16.89
N GLY A 359 22.78 -9.07 -17.63
CA GLY A 359 22.14 -8.90 -18.92
C GLY A 359 22.48 -10.13 -19.74
N GLY A 360 21.47 -10.87 -20.16
CA GLY A 360 21.65 -12.04 -21.00
C GLY A 360 22.57 -11.68 -22.16
N ASP A 361 23.56 -12.54 -22.40
CA ASP A 361 24.44 -12.42 -23.55
C ASP A 361 23.58 -12.16 -24.79
N GLY A 362 23.87 -11.07 -25.48
CA GLY A 362 23.21 -10.74 -26.72
C GLY A 362 23.39 -11.89 -27.72
N LYS A 363 22.31 -12.62 -27.97
CA LYS A 363 22.02 -13.34 -29.22
C LYS A 363 20.54 -13.28 -29.51
#